data_AF-A0AAU8U2I7-F1
#
_entry.id   AF-A0AAU8U2I7-F1
#
_cell.length_a   1.000
_cell.length_b   1.000
_cell.length_c   1.000
_cell.angle_alpha   90.00
_cell.angle_beta   90.00
_cell.angle_gamma   90.00
#
_symmetry.space_group_name_H-M   'P 1'
#
loop_
_entity.id
_entity.type
_entity.pdbx_description
1 polymer ?
#
loop_
_entity_poly.entity_id
_entity_poly.type
_entity_poly.pdbx_seq_one_letter_code
_entity_poly.pdbx_strand_id
1 'polypeptide(L)' 'MTYAEKLAQDKAYKEYEKHLAEQFETSEDGEFEISDEESKEWDYLNKSNQSLEDFDENEPNTDS' A
#
# COMPACT_ATOMS: atom_id res chain seq x y z
N MET A 1 8.96 15.28 1.57
CA MET A 1 10.00 14.38 2.11
C MET A 1 11.35 15.07 2.09
N THR A 2 12.01 15.07 3.24
CA THR A 2 13.40 15.46 3.43
C THR A 2 14.35 14.33 3.00
N TYR A 3 15.63 14.64 2.84
CA TYR A 3 16.64 13.63 2.52
C TYR A 3 16.74 12.51 3.57
N ALA A 4 16.60 12.87 4.86
CA ALA A 4 16.64 11.91 5.96
C ALA A 4 15.43 10.96 5.92
N GLU A 5 14.23 11.50 5.64
CA GLU A 5 13.01 10.70 5.49
C GLU A 5 13.12 9.75 4.30
N LYS A 6 13.66 10.21 3.16
CA LYS A 6 13.90 9.36 1.99
C LYS A 6 14.89 8.24 2.27
N LEU A 7 15.97 8.54 2.99
CA LEU A 7 16.96 7.52 3.38
C LEU A 7 16.37 6.48 4.34
N ALA A 8 15.50 6.89 5.25
CA ALA A 8 14.79 5.98 6.15
C ALA A 8 13.81 5.08 5.37
N GLN A 9 13.08 5.68 4.43
CA GLN A 9 12.16 4.96 3.55
C GLN A 9 12.90 3.92 2.69
N ASP A 10 14.02 4.29 2.07
CA ASP A 10 14.84 3.38 1.25
C ASP A 10 15.38 2.19 2.06
N LYS A 11 15.70 2.40 3.34
CA LYS A 11 16.13 1.31 4.25
C LYS A 11 14.97 0.38 4.58
N ALA A 12 13.82 0.94 4.93
CA ALA A 12 12.62 0.17 5.25
C ALA A 12 12.19 -0.70 4.05
N TYR A 13 12.24 -0.17 2.83
CA TYR A 13 11.94 -0.95 1.62
C TYR A 13 12.91 -2.11 1.42
N LYS A 14 14.22 -1.89 1.60
CA LYS A 14 15.21 -2.98 1.46
C LYS A 14 15.05 -4.08 2.51
N GLU A 15 14.71 -3.70 3.74
CA GLU A 15 14.44 -4.68 4.81
C GLU A 15 13.18 -5.50 4.50
N TYR A 16 12.15 -4.84 3.98
CA TYR A 16 10.92 -5.50 3.56
C TYR A 16 11.13 -6.45 2.38
N GLU A 17 11.88 -6.04 1.35
CA GLU A 17 12.25 -6.92 0.22
C GLU A 17 13.00 -8.17 0.69
N LYS A 18 13.93 -8.01 1.64
CA LYS A 18 14.66 -9.14 2.23
C LYS A 18 13.72 -10.07 3.00
N HIS A 19 12.78 -9.50 3.76
CA HIS A 19 11.79 -10.29 4.49
C HIS A 19 10.90 -11.10 3.55
N LEU A 20 10.42 -10.49 2.47
CA LEU A 20 9.63 -11.18 1.43
C LEU A 20 10.44 -12.30 0.76
N ALA A 21 11.71 -12.06 0.43
CA ALA A 21 12.57 -13.08 -0.16
C ALA A 21 12.77 -14.27 0.80
N GLU A 22 12.96 -14.02 2.09
CA GLU A 22 13.04 -15.08 3.11
C GLU A 22 11.74 -15.88 3.22
N GLN A 23 10.58 -15.20 3.25
CA GLN A 23 9.28 -15.88 3.28
C GLN A 23 9.09 -16.78 2.05
N PHE A 24 9.47 -16.28 0.88
CA PHE A 24 9.40 -17.03 -0.38
C PHE A 24 10.35 -18.24 -0.41
N GLU A 25 11.59 -18.11 0.07
CA GLU A 25 12.52 -19.25 0.16
C GLU A 25 12.00 -20.34 1.12
N THR A 26 11.21 -19.96 2.12
CA THR A 26 10.64 -20.89 3.09
C THR A 26 9.24 -21.41 2.72
N SER A 27 8.59 -20.87 1.68
CA SER A 27 7.28 -21.36 1.26
C SER A 27 7.42 -22.64 0.43
N GLU A 28 6.53 -23.60 0.68
CA GLU A 28 6.60 -24.93 0.08
C GLU A 28 6.17 -24.94 -1.40
N ASP A 29 5.32 -23.99 -1.77
CA ASP A 29 4.75 -23.81 -3.10
C ASP A 29 5.37 -22.64 -3.88
N GLY A 30 6.26 -21.86 -3.25
CA GLY A 30 6.83 -20.67 -3.86
C GLY A 30 5.78 -19.58 -4.08
N GLU A 31 4.71 -19.55 -3.29
CA GLU A 31 3.71 -18.49 -3.31
C GLU A 31 3.70 -17.74 -1.98
N PHE A 32 3.17 -16.52 -2.02
CA PHE A 32 2.92 -15.73 -0.82
C PHE A 32 1.48 -15.95 -0.35
N GLU A 33 1.32 -16.54 0.83
CA GLU A 33 0.02 -16.58 1.50
C GLU A 33 -0.22 -15.25 2.22
N ILE A 34 -1.23 -14.51 1.76
CA ILE A 34 -1.73 -13.32 2.45
C ILE A 34 -2.83 -13.78 3.39
N SER A 35 -2.73 -13.44 4.67
CA SER A 35 -3.77 -13.79 5.63
C SER A 35 -5.09 -13.03 5.35
N ASP A 36 -6.22 -13.58 5.82
CA ASP A 36 -7.52 -12.91 5.73
C ASP A 36 -7.54 -11.51 6.39
N GLU A 37 -6.65 -11.29 7.37
CA GLU A 37 -6.51 -10.00 8.06
C GLU A 37 -5.71 -9.01 7.20
N GLU A 38 -4.58 -9.42 6.65
CA GLU A 38 -3.80 -8.60 5.70
C GLU A 38 -4.62 -8.27 4.45
N SER A 39 -5.41 -9.23 3.94
CA SER A 39 -6.28 -8.99 2.78
C SER A 39 -7.31 -7.88 3.05
N LYS A 40 -7.86 -7.79 4.26
CA LYS A 40 -8.81 -6.72 4.64
C LYS A 40 -8.13 -5.37 4.77
N GLU A 41 -6.90 -5.35 5.28
CA GLU A 41 -6.11 -4.13 5.36
C GLU A 41 -5.75 -3.60 3.96
N TRP A 42 -5.36 -4.49 3.04
CA TRP A 42 -5.15 -4.15 1.63
C TRP A 42 -6.41 -3.60 0.96
N ASP A 43 -7.57 -4.23 1.16
CA ASP A 43 -8.86 -3.75 0.64
C ASP A 43 -9.22 -2.37 1.19
N TYR A 44 -8.96 -2.12 2.48
CA TYR A 44 -9.21 -0.84 3.12
C TYR A 44 -8.29 0.25 2.57
N LEU A 45 -6.99 -0.03 2.44
CA LEU A 45 -6.00 0.89 1.87
C LEU A 45 -6.32 1.20 0.41
N ASN A 46 -6.71 0.21 -0.40
CA ASN A 46 -7.07 0.41 -1.79
C ASN A 46 -8.29 1.35 -1.94
N LYS A 47 -9.35 1.11 -1.15
CA LYS A 47 -10.53 1.99 -1.11
C LYS A 47 -10.19 3.40 -0.62
N SER A 48 -9.39 3.52 0.45
CA SER A 48 -9.00 4.81 1.01
C SER A 48 -8.15 5.65 0.06
N ASN A 49 -7.33 5.03 -0.78
CA ASN A 49 -6.51 5.74 -1.77
C ASN A 49 -7.31 6.10 -3.03
N GLN A 50 -8.28 5.28 -3.44
CA GLN A 50 -9.24 5.66 -4.49
C GLN A 50 -10.16 6.80 -4.06
N SER A 51 -10.52 6.85 -2.77
CA SER A 51 -11.35 7.93 -2.20
C SER A 51 -10.66 9.31 -2.24
N LEU A 52 -9.35 9.37 -2.50
CA LEU A 52 -8.59 10.62 -2.54
C LEU A 52 -8.60 11.29 -3.94
N GLU A 53 -8.99 10.55 -4.99
CA GLU A 53 -9.15 11.09 -6.35
C GLU A 53 -10.57 11.63 -6.64
N ASP A 54 -11.56 11.37 -5.77
CA ASP A 54 -12.94 11.86 -5.89
C ASP A 54 -13.17 13.26 -5.29
N PHE A 55 -12.16 14.15 -5.29
CA PHE A 55 -12.30 15.53 -4.80
C PHE A 55 -12.21 16.60 -5.92
N ASP A 56 -12.61 16.26 -7.14
CA ASP A 56 -12.70 17.25 -8.23
C ASP A 56 -13.79 16.94 -9.27
N GLU A 57 -15.05 16.73 -8.87
CA GLU A 57 -16.11 16.72 -9.90
C GLU A 57 -17.56 17.04 -9.47
N ASN A 58 -17.84 17.83 -8.42
CA ASN A 58 -19.20 18.41 -8.26
C ASN A 58 -19.24 19.66 -7.35
N GLU A 59 -18.82 20.83 -7.87
CA GLU A 59 -19.52 22.08 -7.53
C GLU A 59 -20.91 22.01 -8.20
N PRO A 60 -22.03 22.03 -7.47
CA PRO A 60 -23.34 22.20 -8.10
C PRO A 60 -23.50 23.68 -8.45
N ASN A 61 -23.02 24.09 -9.62
CA ASN A 61 -23.38 25.39 -10.17
C ASN A 61 -24.78 25.27 -10.81
N THR A 62 -25.80 25.31 -9.97
CA THR A 62 -27.18 25.61 -10.38
C THR A 62 -27.57 26.97 -9.80
N ASP A 63 -27.14 28.04 -10.48
CA ASP A 63 -27.89 29.29 -10.44
C ASP A 63 -29.30 29.03 -11.01
N SER A 64 -30.31 29.45 -10.25
CA SER A 64 -31.73 29.41 -10.62
C SER A 64 -32.12 30.48 -11.64
#